data_AF-A0A817MW92-F1
#
_entry.id   AF-A0A817MW92-F1
#
_cell.length_a   1.000
_cell.length_b   1.000
_cell.length_c   1.000
_cell.angle_alpha   90.00
_cell.angle_beta   90.00
_cell.angle_gamma   90.00
#
_symmetry.space_group_name_H-M   'P 1'
#
loop_
_entity.id
_entity.type
_entity.pdbx_description
1 polymer ?
#
loop_
_entity_poly.entity_id
_entity_poly.type
_entity_poly.pdbx_seq_one_letter_code
_entity_poly.pdbx_strand_id
1 'polypeptide(L)' 'MLSDVAEVQKLVSLKELKYLTLHGNPIEIAVPYLRSYVLCLLPDLRSLNCTPVTKGDRKISEVWGGMNKNLLPKNSNKN' A
#
# COMPACT_ATOMS: atom_id res chain seq x y z
N MET A 1 -15.52 -7.12 1.76
CA MET A 1 -15.16 -6.08 0.79
C MET A 1 -14.20 -5.12 1.48
N LEU A 2 -13.09 -4.72 0.86
CA LEU A 2 -12.07 -3.88 1.52
C LEU A 2 -12.53 -2.41 1.52
N SER A 3 -13.20 -1.97 2.57
CA SER A 3 -13.70 -0.58 2.68
C SER A 3 -12.73 0.37 3.40
N ASP A 4 -11.70 -0.15 4.06
CA ASP A 4 -10.82 0.60 4.94
C ASP A 4 -9.34 0.21 4.74
N VAL A 5 -8.46 1.20 4.89
CA VAL A 5 -6.99 1.04 4.88
C VAL A 5 -6.49 0.06 5.95
N ALA A 6 -7.21 -0.10 7.06
CA ALA A 6 -6.91 -1.08 8.10
C ALA A 6 -6.92 -2.52 7.57
N GLU A 7 -7.77 -2.83 6.59
CA GLU A 7 -7.78 -4.15 5.96
C GLU A 7 -6.53 -4.39 5.11
N VAL A 8 -6.00 -3.34 4.46
CA VAL A 8 -4.73 -3.41 3.72
C VAL A 8 -3.55 -3.65 4.67
N GLN A 9 -3.58 -3.09 5.88
CA GLN A 9 -2.53 -3.31 6.88
C GLN A 9 -2.42 -4.77 7.31
N LYS A 10 -3.53 -5.53 7.34
CA LYS A 10 -3.52 -6.97 7.67
C LYS A 10 -2.66 -7.78 6.67
N LEU A 11 -2.55 -7.29 5.43
CA LEU A 11 -1.80 -7.95 4.35
C LEU A 11 -0.27 -7.88 4.54
N VAL A 12 0.24 -7.00 5.41
CA VAL A 12 1.69 -6.85 5.69
C VAL A 12 2.33 -8.13 6.24
N SER A 13 1.51 -8.99 6.83
CA SER A 13 1.93 -10.32 7.31
C SER A 13 2.23 -11.31 6.17
N LEU A 14 1.70 -11.08 4.97
CA LEU A 14 1.80 -11.98 3.82
C LEU A 14 3.07 -11.70 3.01
N LYS A 15 4.21 -12.26 3.43
CA LYS A 15 5.54 -12.01 2.82
C LYS A 15 5.64 -12.41 1.34
N GLU A 16 4.83 -13.37 0.91
CA GLU A 16 4.79 -13.86 -0.47
C GLU A 16 3.80 -13.10 -1.35
N LEU A 17 3.05 -12.12 -0.81
CA LEU A 17 2.10 -11.34 -1.59
C LEU A 17 2.82 -10.44 -2.60
N LYS A 18 2.77 -10.81 -3.88
CA LYS A 18 3.38 -10.04 -4.99
C LYS A 18 2.38 -9.35 -5.90
N TYR A 19 1.11 -9.78 -5.89
CA TYR A 19 0.06 -9.30 -6.78
C TYR A 19 -1.18 -8.98 -5.96
N LEU A 20 -1.70 -7.77 -6.10
CA LEU A 20 -2.89 -7.33 -5.38
C LEU A 20 -3.80 -6.55 -6.33
N THR A 21 -5.09 -6.85 -6.30
CA THR A 21 -6.11 -6.07 -6.99
C THR A 21 -7.09 -5.54 -5.96
N LEU A 22 -7.13 -4.21 -5.84
CA LEU A 22 -8.06 -3.47 -5.00
C LEU A 22 -9.20 -2.83 -5.82
N HIS A 23 -9.12 -2.86 -7.16
CA HIS A 23 -10.17 -2.32 -8.02
C HIS A 23 -11.57 -2.85 -7.65
N GLY A 24 -12.56 -1.97 -7.60
CA GLY A 24 -13.92 -2.33 -7.21
C GLY A 24 -14.11 -2.51 -5.69
N ASN A 25 -13.10 -2.17 -4.89
CA ASN A 25 -13.27 -2.00 -3.44
C ASN A 25 -13.49 -0.52 -3.10
N PRO A 26 -14.38 -0.18 -2.15
CA PRO A 26 -14.70 1.22 -1.82
C PRO A 26 -13.49 2.10 -1.44
N ILE A 27 -12.43 1.48 -0.92
CA ILE A 27 -11.16 2.14 -0.57
C ILE A 27 -10.51 2.88 -1.75
N GLU A 28 -10.76 2.43 -2.99
CA GLU A 28 -10.22 3.04 -4.21
C GLU A 28 -10.64 4.50 -4.37
N ILE A 29 -11.85 4.83 -3.93
CA ILE A 29 -12.42 6.18 -4.03
C ILE A 29 -12.10 7.00 -2.77
N ALA A 30 -12.08 6.35 -1.61
CA ALA A 30 -11.95 7.02 -0.32
C ALA A 30 -10.54 7.50 0.01
N VAL A 31 -9.50 6.87 -0.56
CA VAL A 31 -8.10 7.11 -0.18
C VAL A 31 -7.35 7.82 -1.31
N PRO A 32 -7.13 9.13 -1.22
CA PRO A 32 -6.26 9.81 -2.16
C PRO A 32 -4.86 9.21 -2.08
N TYR A 33 -4.22 9.00 -3.23
CA TYR A 33 -2.89 8.38 -3.34
C TYR A 33 -2.83 6.94 -2.78
N LEU A 34 -3.92 6.17 -2.86
CA LEU A 34 -4.00 4.77 -2.41
C LEU A 34 -2.82 3.92 -2.90
N ARG A 35 -2.39 4.10 -4.15
CA ARG A 35 -1.23 3.36 -4.70
C ARG A 35 0.03 3.63 -3.87
N SER A 36 0.34 4.88 -3.55
CA SER A 36 1.49 5.23 -2.72
C SER A 36 1.35 4.66 -1.31
N TYR A 37 0.17 4.76 -0.71
CA TYR A 37 -0.11 4.19 0.61
C TYR A 37 0.12 2.67 0.66
N VAL A 38 -0.46 1.93 -0.30
CA VAL A 38 -0.31 0.47 -0.41
C VAL A 38 1.16 0.08 -0.61
N LEU A 39 1.90 0.82 -1.44
CA LEU A 39 3.32 0.52 -1.70
C LEU A 39 4.23 0.85 -0.51
N CYS A 40 3.86 1.81 0.35
CA CYS A 40 4.53 2.02 1.63
C CYS A 40 4.32 0.84 2.59
N LEU A 41 3.12 0.23 2.59
CA LEU A 41 2.81 -0.91 3.46
C LEU A 41 3.36 -2.24 2.93
N LEU A 42 3.32 -2.43 1.61
CA LEU A 42 3.67 -3.66 0.92
C LEU A 42 4.86 -3.39 -0.02
N PRO A 43 6.08 -3.17 0.53
CA PRO A 43 7.24 -2.81 -0.27
C PRO A 43 7.64 -3.91 -1.27
N ASP A 44 7.26 -5.17 -1.05
CA ASP A 44 7.60 -6.27 -1.95
C ASP A 44 6.59 -6.51 -3.08
N LEU A 45 5.52 -5.71 -3.14
CA LEU A 45 4.49 -5.85 -4.17
C LEU A 45 5.08 -5.59 -5.56
N ARG A 46 4.74 -6.45 -6.52
CA ARG A 46 5.19 -6.38 -7.93
C ARG A 46 4.11 -5.86 -8.87
N SER A 47 2.84 -6.04 -8.52
CA SER A 47 1.69 -5.55 -9.29
C SER A 47 0.56 -5.10 -8.37
N LEU A 48 -0.03 -3.96 -8.69
CA LEU A 48 -1.22 -3.42 -8.02
C LEU A 48 -2.27 -3.05 -9.08
N ASN A 49 -3.52 -3.50 -8.89
CA ASN A 49 -4.63 -3.25 -9.82
C ASN A 49 -4.30 -3.65 -11.26
N CYS A 50 -3.71 -4.84 -11.43
CA CYS A 50 -3.26 -5.37 -12.72
C CYS A 50 -2.19 -4.52 -13.43
N THR A 51 -1.60 -3.52 -12.75
CA THR A 51 -0.50 -2.69 -13.28
C THR A 51 0.81 -3.01 -12.55
N PRO A 52 1.94 -3.20 -13.27
CA PRO A 52 3.23 -3.42 -12.65
C PRO A 52 3.63 -2.25 -11.72
N VAL A 53 4.34 -2.57 -10.64
CA VAL A 53 4.98 -1.56 -9.78
C VAL A 53 6.32 -1.18 -10.40
N THR A 54 6.43 0.09 -10.80
CA THR A 54 7.63 0.64 -11.44
C THR A 54 8.60 1.21 -10.41
N LYS A 55 9.84 1.50 -10.84
CA LYS A 55 10.80 2.26 -10.02
C LYS A 55 10.29 3.67 -9.70
N GLY A 56 9.54 4.29 -10.63
CA GLY A 56 8.91 5.59 -10.43
C GLY A 56 7.87 5.55 -9.32
N ASP A 57 7.02 4.52 -9.32
CA ASP A 57 6.03 4.31 -8.25
C ASP A 57 6.69 4.21 -6.88
N ARG A 58 7.81 3.48 -6.78
CA ARG A 58 8.55 3.37 -5.52
C ARG A 58 9.07 4.71 -5.04
N LYS A 59 9.69 5.48 -5.91
CA LYS A 59 10.20 6.82 -5.57
C LYS A 59 9.08 7.76 -5.13
N ILE A 60 7.94 7.73 -5.83
CA ILE A 60 6.76 8.52 -5.45
C ILE A 60 6.23 8.06 -4.08
N SER A 61 6.14 6.75 -3.85
CA SER A 61 5.67 6.20 -2.57
C SER A 61 6.60 6.56 -1.40
N GLU A 62 7.92 6.57 -1.63
CA GLU A 62 8.90 6.95 -0.60
C GLU A 62 8.78 8.42 -0.22
N VAL A 63 8.70 9.32 -1.20
CA VAL A 63 8.47 10.75 -0.97
C VAL A 63 7.13 10.98 -0.27
N TRP A 64 6.07 10.36 -0.76
CA TRP A 64 4.73 10.46 -0.18
C TRP A 64 4.71 9.96 1.27
N GLY A 65 5.32 8.80 1.56
CA GLY A 65 5.41 8.23 2.90
C GLY A 65 6.27 9.08 3.84
N GLY A 66 7.31 9.73 3.32
CA GLY A 66 8.12 10.70 4.05
C GLY A 66 7.33 11.94 4.49
N MET A 67 6.45 12.44 3.61
CA MET A 67 5.56 13.59 3.88
C MET A 67 4.36 13.21 4.77
N ASN A 68 3.88 11.96 4.67
CA ASN A 68 2.63 11.50 5.29
C ASN A 68 2.86 10.44 6.39
N LYS A 69 3.97 10.51 7.13
CA LYS A 69 4.31 9.53 8.18
C LYS A 69 3.21 9.32 9.22
N ASN A 70 2.40 10.35 9.48
CA ASN A 70 1.30 10.29 10.44
C ASN A 70 0.11 9.43 9.95
N LEU A 71 0.01 9.19 8.64
CA LEU A 71 -1.02 8.35 8.03
C LEU A 71 -0.57 6.88 7.93
N LEU A 72 0.74 6.63 8.04
CA LEU A 72 1.29 5.28 8.06
C LEU A 72 1.19 4.70 9.48
N PRO A 73 0.87 3.40 9.62
CA PRO A 73 0.89 2.74 10.92
C PRO A 73 2.31 2.81 11.50
N LYS A 74 2.40 3.11 12.79
CA LYS A 74 3.67 3.09 13.51
C LYS A 74 4.17 1.64 13.55
N ASN A 75 5.21 1.35 12.80
CA ASN A 75 5.80 0.02 12.71
C ASN A 75 6.31 -0.39 14.10
N SER A 76 5.52 -1.19 14.83
CA SER A 76 5.80 -1.60 16.22
C SER A 76 6.64 -2.88 16.30
N ASN A 77 7.08 -3.42 15.17
CA ASN A 77 7.83 -4.67 15.12
C ASN A 77 9.26 -4.42 14.61
N LYS A 78 10.13 -3.98 15.53
CA LYS A 78 11.54 -4.35 15.52
C LYS A 78 11.70 -5.49 16.53
N ASN A 79 11.52 -6.73 16.07
CA ASN A 79 12.06 -7.91 16.73
C ASN A 79 13.05 -8.54 15.78
#